data_AF-A0A8H4XSZ1-F1
#
_entry.id   AF-A0A8H4XSZ1-F1
#
_cell.length_a   1.000
_cell.length_b   1.000
_cell.length_c   1.000
_cell.angle_alpha   90.00
_cell.angle_beta   90.00
_cell.angle_gamma   90.00
#
_symmetry.space_group_name_H-M   'P 1'
#
loop_
_entity.id
_entity.type
_entity.pdbx_description
1 polymer ?
#
loop_
_entity_poly.entity_id
_entity_poly.type
_entity_poly.pdbx_seq_one_letter_code
_entity_poly.pdbx_strand_id
1 'polypeptide(L)'
;MAFSGTLSHVFAQDEKLPELSTFLAFIGVASSAIFLLRSLYRLALPKPFPGIPYNEASAHRLLGDVPDVISHIKNTDGTFITYLKDSMIKLNAPLIQVFIKPLSTPLLILADFREAHDLLITRKEFDRSPSLSDLVKGLVPEHHIHLPTEGGWRGQRRLVQDLMGPSFLHNVAGPVIYQRVELMIDLWYFKCRIAKGRPFQANEDINHVSLDAVLAFTYGEDFEHGMTKPNFEAVKSLDSKDIEKLGICTDPNIPMEFPEGKLDEVIQATVDLTETVGEIQGKPIPA
;
A
#
# COMPACT_ATOMS: atom_id res chain seq x y z
N MET A 1 -83.21 -2.23 -45.90
CA MET A 1 -81.93 -2.77 -46.43
C MET A 1 -80.91 -1.66 -46.36
N ALA A 2 -79.68 -1.97 -45.93
CA ALA A 2 -78.50 -1.09 -45.77
C ALA A 2 -78.15 -0.67 -44.32
N PHE A 3 -77.00 -1.21 -43.89
CA PHE A 3 -75.90 -0.60 -43.13
C PHE A 3 -76.17 0.08 -41.78
N SER A 4 -75.73 -0.59 -40.71
CA SER A 4 -75.16 0.05 -39.51
C SER A 4 -74.42 -1.00 -38.68
N GLY A 5 -73.27 -1.46 -39.19
CA GLY A 5 -72.24 -2.13 -38.41
C GLY A 5 -71.02 -1.22 -38.37
N THR A 6 -70.30 -1.22 -37.25
CA THR A 6 -69.04 -0.50 -36.97
C THR A 6 -69.20 0.99 -36.63
N LEU A 7 -69.23 1.31 -35.32
CA LEU A 7 -68.66 2.54 -34.68
C LEU A 7 -69.16 2.76 -33.24
N SER A 8 -69.12 1.76 -32.36
CA SER A 8 -69.44 2.01 -30.94
C SER A 8 -68.57 1.27 -29.91
N HIS A 9 -67.57 0.51 -30.34
CA HIS A 9 -66.72 -0.26 -29.41
C HIS A 9 -65.35 0.36 -29.10
N VAL A 10 -65.07 1.60 -29.51
CA VAL A 10 -63.73 2.21 -29.34
C VAL A 10 -63.68 3.38 -28.35
N PHE A 11 -64.82 3.88 -27.84
CA PHE A 11 -64.83 4.98 -26.88
C PHE A 11 -65.66 4.64 -25.63
N ALA A 12 -65.18 3.67 -24.86
CA ALA A 12 -65.59 3.49 -23.46
C ALA A 12 -64.48 2.77 -22.69
N GLN A 13 -63.24 3.27 -22.77
CA GLN A 13 -62.32 3.09 -21.66
C GLN A 13 -62.75 4.13 -20.61
N ASP A 14 -63.65 3.71 -19.72
CA ASP A 14 -63.82 4.38 -18.44
C ASP A 14 -62.46 4.35 -17.73
N GLU A 15 -61.74 5.47 -17.78
CA GLU A 15 -60.68 5.77 -16.81
C GLU A 15 -61.36 5.84 -15.43
N LYS A 16 -61.52 4.67 -14.79
CA LYS A 16 -61.88 4.59 -13.38
C LYS A 16 -60.73 5.23 -12.61
N LEU A 17 -60.96 6.49 -12.20
CA LEU A 17 -60.15 7.16 -11.19
C LEU A 17 -59.95 6.17 -10.02
N PRO A 18 -58.69 5.89 -9.62
CA PRO A 18 -58.42 4.94 -8.57
C PRO A 18 -59.19 5.33 -7.29
N GLU A 19 -59.82 4.36 -6.62
CA GLU A 19 -60.54 4.62 -5.38
C GLU A 19 -59.59 5.28 -4.36
N LEU A 20 -60.09 6.26 -3.60
CA LEU A 20 -59.32 7.02 -2.59
C LEU A 20 -58.49 6.10 -1.65
N SER A 21 -59.02 4.90 -1.36
CA SER A 21 -58.36 3.83 -0.60
C SER A 21 -57.04 3.35 -1.23
N THR A 22 -57.00 3.20 -2.55
CA THR A 22 -55.81 2.76 -3.31
C THR A 22 -54.74 3.85 -3.36
N PHE A 23 -55.13 5.12 -3.48
CA PHE A 23 -54.21 6.27 -3.37
C PHE A 23 -53.59 6.38 -1.98
N LEU A 24 -54.39 6.24 -0.91
CA LEU A 24 -53.89 6.29 0.47
C LEU A 24 -52.94 5.12 0.76
N ALA A 25 -53.23 3.92 0.27
CA ALA A 25 -52.34 2.77 0.38
C ALA A 25 -51.01 3.01 -0.36
N PHE A 26 -51.05 3.56 -1.58
CA PHE A 26 -49.85 3.87 -2.36
C PHE A 26 -48.98 4.93 -1.68
N ILE A 27 -49.58 6.00 -1.15
CA ILE A 27 -48.87 7.03 -0.37
C ILE A 27 -48.25 6.44 0.91
N GLY A 28 -48.96 5.53 1.59
CA GLY A 28 -48.45 4.83 2.77
C GLY A 28 -47.21 3.98 2.45
N VAL A 29 -47.24 3.21 1.36
CA VAL A 29 -46.11 2.39 0.90
C VAL A 29 -44.95 3.25 0.42
N ALA A 30 -45.21 4.33 -0.32
CA ALA A 30 -44.16 5.25 -0.76
C ALA A 30 -43.49 5.95 0.43
N SER A 31 -44.27 6.40 1.42
CA SER A 31 -43.75 7.07 2.62
C SER A 31 -42.92 6.12 3.48
N SER A 32 -43.35 4.87 3.64
CA SER A 32 -42.58 3.86 4.38
C SER A 32 -41.28 3.49 3.65
N ALA A 33 -41.30 3.37 2.32
CA ALA A 33 -40.11 3.16 1.50
C ALA A 33 -39.11 4.32 1.62
N ILE A 34 -39.57 5.57 1.58
CA ILE A 34 -38.72 6.76 1.76
C ILE A 34 -38.12 6.78 3.17
N PHE A 35 -38.92 6.47 4.20
CA PHE A 35 -38.44 6.41 5.57
C PHE A 35 -37.37 5.33 5.76
N LEU A 36 -37.57 4.14 5.17
CA LEU A 36 -36.59 3.06 5.18
C LEU A 36 -35.30 3.47 4.46
N LEU A 37 -35.39 4.03 3.26
CA LEU A 37 -34.24 4.52 2.49
C LEU A 37 -33.45 5.58 3.25
N ARG A 38 -34.15 6.56 3.86
CA ARG A 38 -33.51 7.62 4.66
C ARG A 38 -32.86 7.07 5.92
N SER A 39 -33.46 6.06 6.55
CA SER A 39 -32.90 5.40 7.73
C SER A 39 -31.66 4.59 7.37
N LEU A 40 -31.71 3.80 6.28
CA LEU A 40 -30.56 3.07 5.75
C LEU A 40 -29.43 4.03 5.34
N TYR A 41 -29.76 5.13 4.68
CA TYR A 41 -28.78 6.16 4.32
C TYR A 41 -28.11 6.77 5.55
N ARG A 42 -28.88 7.15 6.59
CA ARG A 42 -28.30 7.66 7.84
C ARG A 42 -27.48 6.64 8.61
N LEU A 43 -27.88 5.37 8.57
CA LEU A 43 -27.09 4.28 9.15
C LEU A 43 -25.78 4.06 8.39
N ALA A 44 -25.78 4.33 7.08
CA ALA A 44 -24.62 4.17 6.21
C ALA A 44 -23.66 5.38 6.23
N LEU A 45 -24.09 6.53 6.75
CA LEU A 45 -23.22 7.70 6.88
C LEU A 45 -22.12 7.47 7.94
N PRO A 46 -20.93 8.03 7.73
CA PRO A 46 -19.87 8.01 8.73
C PRO A 46 -20.32 8.63 10.05
N LYS A 47 -19.93 8.01 11.17
CA LYS A 47 -20.26 8.49 12.52
C LYS A 47 -19.00 9.09 13.16
N PRO A 48 -18.80 10.43 13.10
CA PRO A 48 -17.63 11.07 13.69
C PRO A 48 -17.62 10.94 15.21
N PHE A 49 -16.43 10.82 15.78
CA PHE A 49 -16.21 11.01 17.21
C PHE A 49 -16.35 12.49 17.56
N PRO A 50 -17.07 12.83 18.64
CA PRO A 50 -17.23 14.21 19.06
C PRO A 50 -15.88 14.81 19.51
N GLY A 51 -15.64 16.07 19.15
CA GLY A 51 -14.44 16.81 19.56
C GLY A 51 -13.17 16.55 18.74
N ILE A 52 -13.19 15.63 17.77
CA ILE A 52 -12.05 15.41 16.86
C ILE A 52 -12.34 16.07 15.50
N PRO A 53 -11.48 16.98 15.00
CA PRO A 53 -11.65 17.63 13.70
C PRO A 53 -11.68 16.66 12.52
N TYR A 54 -12.49 16.97 11.51
CA TYR A 54 -12.62 16.23 10.26
C TYR A 54 -13.08 17.13 9.12
N ASN A 55 -13.00 16.63 7.89
CA ASN A 55 -13.61 17.29 6.75
C ASN A 55 -15.14 17.16 6.80
N GLU A 56 -15.83 18.26 7.11
CA GLU A 56 -17.29 18.28 7.26
C GLU A 56 -18.03 17.75 6.04
N ALA A 57 -17.52 18.02 4.83
CA ALA A 57 -18.11 17.50 3.60
C ALA A 57 -18.09 15.96 3.55
N SER A 58 -17.05 15.33 4.10
CA SER A 58 -16.90 13.87 4.13
C SER A 58 -17.93 13.18 5.01
N ALA A 59 -18.38 13.80 6.10
CA ALA A 59 -19.39 13.20 6.98
C ALA A 59 -20.78 13.09 6.33
N HIS A 60 -21.02 13.84 5.25
CA HIS A 60 -22.27 13.80 4.48
C HIS A 60 -22.18 12.91 3.21
N ARG A 61 -21.04 12.25 2.98
CA ARG A 61 -20.81 11.36 1.84
C ARG A 61 -20.79 9.90 2.30
N LEU A 62 -21.45 9.01 1.55
CA LEU A 62 -21.41 7.57 1.80
C LEU A 62 -19.99 6.98 1.71
N LEU A 63 -19.19 7.51 0.79
CA LEU A 63 -17.79 7.11 0.60
C LEU A 63 -16.81 7.94 1.45
N GLY A 64 -17.31 8.81 2.33
CA GLY A 64 -16.45 9.59 3.21
C GLY A 64 -15.44 10.46 2.47
N ASP A 65 -14.16 10.22 2.75
CA ASP A 65 -12.99 10.89 2.19
C ASP A 65 -12.42 10.21 0.93
N VAL A 66 -12.91 9.03 0.55
CA VAL A 66 -12.37 8.26 -0.60
C VAL A 66 -12.34 9.06 -1.90
N PRO A 67 -13.39 9.81 -2.30
CA PRO A 67 -13.35 10.59 -3.53
C PRO A 67 -12.28 11.70 -3.50
N ASP A 68 -12.08 12.33 -2.35
CA ASP A 68 -11.10 13.40 -2.16
C ASP A 68 -9.68 12.82 -2.19
N VAL A 69 -9.46 11.64 -1.59
CA VAL A 69 -8.20 10.89 -1.68
C VAL A 69 -7.85 10.55 -3.13
N ILE A 70 -8.80 9.98 -3.89
CA ILE A 70 -8.58 9.63 -5.31
C ILE A 70 -8.26 10.89 -6.12
N SER A 71 -8.97 11.98 -5.87
CA SER A 71 -8.74 13.25 -6.57
C SER A 71 -7.36 13.81 -6.24
N HIS A 72 -6.93 13.73 -4.98
CA HIS A 72 -5.60 14.16 -4.54
C HIS A 72 -4.48 13.36 -5.21
N ILE A 73 -4.60 12.04 -5.23
CA ILE A 73 -3.62 11.15 -5.86
C ILE A 73 -3.49 11.47 -7.36
N LYS A 74 -4.63 11.66 -8.06
CA LYS A 74 -4.62 11.98 -9.49
C LYS A 74 -4.07 13.37 -9.83
N ASN A 75 -4.31 14.36 -8.98
CA ASN A 75 -3.98 15.76 -9.29
C ASN A 75 -2.58 16.18 -8.81
N THR A 76 -2.05 15.53 -7.77
CA THR A 76 -0.82 15.96 -7.08
C THR A 76 0.33 14.96 -7.27
N ASP A 77 0.13 13.88 -8.02
CA ASP A 77 1.04 12.71 -8.08
C ASP A 77 1.43 12.22 -6.66
N GLY A 78 0.49 12.41 -5.72
CA GLY A 78 0.70 12.21 -4.30
C GLY A 78 0.19 10.85 -3.84
N THR A 79 0.54 10.47 -2.60
CA THR A 79 0.05 9.24 -1.96
C THR A 79 -1.05 9.54 -0.95
N PHE A 80 -1.69 8.49 -0.43
CA PHE A 80 -2.61 8.60 0.71
C PHE A 80 -2.00 9.38 1.89
N ILE A 81 -0.71 9.19 2.17
CA ILE A 81 -0.01 9.90 3.26
C ILE A 81 0.08 11.41 2.98
N THR A 82 0.29 11.82 1.72
CA THR A 82 0.31 13.25 1.37
C THR A 82 -1.07 13.89 1.54
N TYR A 83 -2.15 13.17 1.21
CA TYR A 83 -3.51 13.62 1.48
C TYR A 83 -3.76 13.81 2.98
N LEU A 84 -3.33 12.86 3.80
CA LEU A 84 -3.46 12.95 5.26
C LEU A 84 -2.72 14.17 5.80
N LYS A 85 -1.46 14.36 5.37
CA LYS A 85 -0.65 15.54 5.74
C LYS A 85 -1.37 16.84 5.40
N ASP A 86 -1.85 16.98 4.16
CA ASP A 86 -2.55 18.19 3.72
C ASP A 86 -3.86 18.41 4.47
N SER A 87 -4.58 17.34 4.80
CA SER A 87 -5.80 17.39 5.60
C SER A 87 -5.51 17.87 7.02
N MET A 88 -4.41 17.42 7.64
CA MET A 88 -4.00 17.90 8.97
C MET A 88 -3.59 19.37 8.96
N ILE A 89 -2.86 19.80 7.92
CA ILE A 89 -2.49 21.21 7.76
C ILE A 89 -3.75 22.08 7.59
N LYS A 90 -4.70 21.66 6.75
CA LYS A 90 -5.97 22.38 6.52
C LYS A 90 -6.84 22.48 7.78
N LEU A 91 -6.94 21.39 8.54
CA LEU A 91 -7.74 21.34 9.77
C LEU A 91 -7.01 21.98 10.96
N ASN A 92 -5.72 22.29 10.83
CA ASN A 92 -4.85 22.87 11.85
C ASN A 92 -4.98 22.15 13.20
N ALA A 93 -4.92 20.82 13.18
CA ALA A 93 -5.12 19.97 14.35
C ALA A 93 -4.11 18.80 14.38
N PRO A 94 -3.55 18.48 15.55
CA PRO A 94 -2.59 17.38 15.70
C PRO A 94 -3.24 15.99 15.68
N LEU A 95 -4.56 15.93 15.87
CA LEU A 95 -5.38 14.72 15.78
C LEU A 95 -6.57 15.02 14.89
N ILE A 96 -6.74 14.23 13.83
CA ILE A 96 -7.90 14.33 12.92
C ILE A 96 -8.56 12.97 12.76
N GLN A 97 -9.79 12.95 12.28
CA GLN A 97 -10.48 11.74 11.86
C GLN A 97 -10.83 11.77 10.38
N VAL A 98 -10.71 10.61 9.73
CA VAL A 98 -10.83 10.43 8.28
C VAL A 98 -11.69 9.20 7.98
N PHE A 99 -12.59 9.30 7.00
CA PHE A 99 -13.57 8.28 6.67
C PHE A 99 -13.19 7.54 5.39
N ILE A 100 -12.27 6.59 5.50
CA ILE A 100 -11.73 5.84 4.35
C ILE A 100 -12.47 4.51 4.10
N LYS A 101 -13.04 3.92 5.15
CA LYS A 101 -13.76 2.65 5.07
C LYS A 101 -15.27 2.89 5.26
N PRO A 102 -16.09 2.76 4.20
CA PRO A 102 -17.55 2.88 4.31
C PRO A 102 -18.10 1.92 5.37
N LEU A 103 -19.14 2.35 6.08
CA LEU A 103 -19.82 1.57 7.13
C LEU A 103 -18.91 1.14 8.30
N SER A 104 -17.73 1.75 8.45
CA SER A 104 -16.78 1.43 9.51
C SER A 104 -16.50 2.61 10.42
N THR A 105 -15.74 2.36 11.48
CA THR A 105 -15.28 3.40 12.40
C THR A 105 -14.29 4.34 11.70
N PRO A 106 -14.33 5.65 11.99
CA PRO A 106 -13.37 6.60 11.42
C PRO A 106 -11.92 6.22 11.77
N LEU A 107 -11.00 6.46 10.83
CA LEU A 107 -9.57 6.33 11.07
C LEU A 107 -9.06 7.59 11.76
N LEU A 108 -8.41 7.44 12.90
CA LEU A 108 -7.78 8.54 13.63
C LEU A 108 -6.32 8.68 13.21
N ILE A 109 -5.91 9.90 12.86
CA ILE A 109 -4.53 10.21 12.48
C ILE A 109 -3.96 11.20 13.48
N LEU A 110 -2.91 10.76 14.18
CA LEU A 110 -2.17 11.53 15.16
C LEU A 110 -0.81 11.92 14.58
N ALA A 111 -0.51 13.22 14.57
CA ALA A 111 0.77 13.77 14.12
C ALA A 111 1.57 14.45 15.24
N ASP A 112 1.08 14.43 16.48
CA ASP A 112 1.89 14.85 17.62
C ASP A 112 2.91 13.78 17.97
N PHE A 113 4.19 14.14 17.89
CA PHE A 113 5.30 13.21 18.15
C PHE A 113 5.28 12.67 19.58
N ARG A 114 5.01 13.51 20.58
CA ARG A 114 5.13 13.13 21.99
C ARG A 114 4.03 12.14 22.36
N GLU A 115 2.80 12.41 21.93
CA GLU A 115 1.67 11.52 22.14
C GLU A 115 1.83 10.22 21.36
N ALA A 116 2.27 10.28 20.08
CA ALA A 116 2.51 9.07 19.29
C ALA A 116 3.60 8.18 19.92
N HIS A 117 4.67 8.79 20.44
CA HIS A 117 5.72 8.07 21.13
C HIS A 117 5.23 7.42 22.44
N ASP A 118 4.48 8.14 23.27
CA ASP A 118 3.90 7.60 24.51
C ASP A 118 2.95 6.42 24.22
N LEU A 119 2.11 6.55 23.19
CA LEU A 119 1.20 5.50 22.72
C LEU A 119 1.95 4.24 22.31
N LEU A 120 3.06 4.36 21.58
CA LEU A 120 3.79 3.21 21.03
C LEU A 120 4.69 2.50 22.05
N ILE A 121 5.17 3.20 23.08
CA ILE A 121 6.16 2.65 24.02
C ILE A 121 5.55 2.30 25.38
N THR A 122 4.63 3.12 25.88
CA THR A 122 4.19 3.05 27.27
C THR A 122 2.79 2.46 27.42
N ARG A 123 1.89 2.75 26.47
CA ARG A 123 0.48 2.34 26.53
C ARG A 123 0.28 0.93 25.95
N LYS A 124 -0.42 0.07 26.70
CA LYS A 124 -0.62 -1.37 26.38
C LYS A 124 -2.02 -1.68 25.86
N GLU A 125 -2.92 -0.71 25.93
CA GLU A 125 -4.29 -0.77 25.43
C GLU A 125 -4.36 -0.67 23.90
N PHE A 126 -3.27 -0.29 23.24
CA PHE A 126 -3.16 -0.27 21.78
C PHE A 126 -2.41 -1.50 21.29
N ASP A 127 -2.95 -2.11 20.23
CA ASP A 127 -2.33 -3.20 19.52
C ASP A 127 -2.32 -2.90 18.02
N ARG A 128 -1.66 -3.76 17.24
CA ARG A 128 -1.50 -3.58 15.79
C ARG A 128 -2.86 -3.59 15.08
N SER A 129 -2.98 -2.73 14.06
CA SER A 129 -4.22 -2.64 13.29
C SER A 129 -4.48 -3.91 12.48
N PRO A 130 -5.74 -4.39 12.40
CA PRO A 130 -6.11 -5.45 11.47
C PRO A 130 -5.84 -5.09 10.00
N SER A 131 -5.88 -3.80 9.64
CA SER A 131 -5.58 -3.35 8.28
C SER A 131 -4.12 -3.60 7.89
N LEU A 132 -3.18 -3.38 8.80
CA LEU A 132 -1.77 -3.77 8.57
C LEU A 132 -1.63 -5.29 8.54
N SER A 133 -2.46 -6.01 9.31
CA SER A 133 -2.44 -7.46 9.33
C SER A 133 -2.85 -8.06 7.97
N ASP A 134 -3.92 -7.53 7.36
CA ASP A 134 -4.42 -7.96 6.06
C ASP A 134 -3.38 -7.78 4.92
N LEU A 135 -2.53 -6.76 4.99
CA LEU A 135 -1.51 -6.47 3.97
C LEU A 135 -0.52 -7.62 3.75
N VAL A 136 -0.15 -8.32 4.83
CA VAL A 136 0.92 -9.33 4.81
C VAL A 136 0.38 -10.75 5.02
N LYS A 137 -0.91 -10.89 5.33
CA LYS A 137 -1.56 -12.18 5.58
C LYS A 137 -1.52 -13.13 4.38
N GLY A 138 -1.58 -12.60 3.17
CA GLY A 138 -1.47 -13.41 1.94
C GLY A 138 -0.07 -14.00 1.74
N LEU A 139 0.97 -13.28 2.17
CA LEU A 139 2.36 -13.69 1.99
C LEU A 139 2.86 -14.57 3.15
N VAL A 140 2.54 -14.19 4.37
CA VAL A 140 3.04 -14.83 5.60
C VAL A 140 1.90 -15.04 6.62
N PRO A 141 0.99 -15.99 6.34
CA PRO A 141 -0.28 -16.15 7.07
C PRO A 141 -0.15 -16.52 8.55
N GLU A 142 1.01 -17.04 8.98
CA GLU A 142 1.25 -17.45 10.36
C GLU A 142 2.37 -16.63 11.03
N HIS A 143 2.87 -15.57 10.38
CA HIS A 143 4.01 -14.81 10.88
C HIS A 143 3.60 -13.75 11.92
N HIS A 144 4.35 -13.66 13.01
CA HIS A 144 4.05 -12.76 14.14
C HIS A 144 3.90 -11.27 13.79
N ILE A 145 4.31 -10.81 12.60
CA ILE A 145 4.12 -9.40 12.18
C ILE A 145 2.65 -8.97 12.20
N HIS A 146 1.73 -9.89 11.89
CA HIS A 146 0.30 -9.59 11.72
C HIS A 146 -0.57 -10.15 12.86
N LEU A 147 0.04 -10.87 13.81
CA LEU A 147 -0.63 -11.40 14.98
C LEU A 147 -0.78 -10.31 16.07
N PRO A 148 -1.88 -10.31 16.84
CA PRO A 148 -2.02 -9.48 18.03
C PRO A 148 -0.98 -9.86 19.08
N THR A 149 -0.65 -8.96 20.00
CA THR A 149 0.45 -9.07 20.98
C THR A 149 0.25 -10.20 22.02
N GLU A 150 -0.87 -10.92 21.96
CA GLU A 150 -1.21 -12.05 22.81
C GLU A 150 -0.92 -13.43 22.15
N GLY A 151 -0.84 -14.47 22.97
CA GLY A 151 -0.72 -15.85 22.48
C GLY A 151 0.50 -16.12 21.60
N GLY A 152 0.24 -16.56 20.35
CA GLY A 152 1.24 -17.02 19.39
C GLY A 152 2.32 -15.99 19.05
N TRP A 153 1.99 -14.70 19.12
CA TRP A 153 2.96 -13.62 18.89
C TRP A 153 4.16 -13.71 19.85
N ARG A 154 3.92 -13.92 21.15
CA ARG A 154 5.01 -13.96 22.15
C ARG A 154 5.95 -15.13 21.90
N GLY A 155 5.41 -16.30 21.55
CA GLY A 155 6.19 -17.48 21.25
C GLY A 155 7.11 -17.24 20.05
N GLN A 156 6.55 -16.79 18.94
CA GLN A 156 7.31 -16.51 17.72
C GLN A 156 8.30 -15.35 17.90
N ARG A 157 7.90 -14.27 18.59
CA ARG A 157 8.80 -13.14 18.86
C ARG A 157 9.99 -13.56 19.72
N ARG A 158 9.79 -14.48 20.65
CA ARG A 158 10.87 -15.06 21.49
C ARG A 158 11.88 -15.86 20.67
N LEU A 159 11.45 -16.53 19.60
CA LEU A 159 12.37 -17.26 18.70
C LEU A 159 13.31 -16.31 17.94
N VAL A 160 12.83 -15.11 17.61
CA VAL A 160 13.58 -14.10 16.84
C VAL A 160 14.09 -12.94 17.70
N GLN A 161 13.98 -13.00 19.03
CA GLN A 161 14.34 -11.88 19.91
C GLN A 161 15.84 -11.60 19.94
N ASP A 162 16.64 -12.64 19.71
CA ASP A 162 18.10 -12.55 19.72
C ASP A 162 18.63 -12.01 18.37
N LEU A 163 17.78 -12.02 17.33
CA LEU A 163 18.03 -11.29 16.09
C LEU A 163 18.06 -9.80 16.42
N MET A 164 19.12 -9.10 16.02
CA MET A 164 19.46 -7.71 16.41
C MET A 164 20.04 -7.52 17.82
N GLY A 165 20.30 -8.59 18.57
CA GLY A 165 21.09 -8.49 19.81
C GLY A 165 22.55 -8.09 19.51
N PRO A 166 23.27 -7.43 20.44
CA PRO A 166 24.65 -7.00 20.21
C PRO A 166 25.59 -8.14 19.77
N SER A 167 25.42 -9.33 20.36
CA SER A 167 26.20 -10.52 20.00
C SER A 167 25.94 -10.97 18.55
N PHE A 168 24.67 -11.03 18.13
CA PHE A 168 24.31 -11.40 16.77
C PHE A 168 24.84 -10.36 15.76
N LEU A 169 24.68 -9.07 16.06
CA LEU A 169 25.15 -7.99 15.20
C LEU A 169 26.68 -8.01 15.05
N HIS A 170 27.42 -8.26 16.13
CA HIS A 170 28.89 -8.26 16.08
C HIS A 170 29.46 -9.54 15.47
N ASN A 171 28.91 -10.70 15.81
CA ASN A 171 29.52 -11.99 15.47
C ASN A 171 28.96 -12.63 14.19
N VAL A 172 27.74 -12.25 13.77
CA VAL A 172 27.06 -12.85 12.60
C VAL A 172 26.81 -11.81 11.53
N ALA A 173 26.00 -10.78 11.81
CA ALA A 173 25.59 -9.83 10.78
C ALA A 173 26.76 -8.94 10.31
N GLY A 174 27.58 -8.44 11.23
CA GLY A 174 28.70 -7.53 10.93
C GLY A 174 29.70 -8.09 9.92
N PRO A 175 30.29 -9.29 10.15
CA PRO A 175 31.22 -9.90 9.21
C PRO A 175 30.59 -10.16 7.83
N VAL A 176 29.35 -10.67 7.79
CA VAL A 176 28.64 -10.94 6.54
C VAL A 176 28.37 -9.65 5.77
N ILE A 177 27.86 -8.61 6.43
CA ILE A 177 27.61 -7.30 5.81
C ILE A 177 28.93 -6.73 5.26
N TYR A 178 30.01 -6.81 6.04
CA TYR A 178 31.32 -6.32 5.62
C TYR A 178 31.79 -6.98 4.30
N GLN A 179 31.72 -8.31 4.21
CA GLN A 179 32.08 -9.05 3.00
C GLN A 179 31.23 -8.65 1.78
N ARG A 180 29.90 -8.50 1.96
CA ARG A 180 29.00 -8.10 0.86
C ARG A 180 29.27 -6.66 0.40
N VAL A 181 29.56 -5.76 1.34
CA VAL A 181 29.91 -4.37 1.03
C VAL A 181 31.27 -4.27 0.33
N GLU A 182 32.28 -5.05 0.73
CA GLU A 182 33.56 -5.11 0.01
C GLU A 182 33.36 -5.52 -1.46
N LEU A 183 32.51 -6.51 -1.73
CA LEU A 183 32.19 -6.94 -3.09
C LEU A 183 31.48 -5.83 -3.90
N MET A 184 30.57 -5.08 -3.28
CA MET A 184 29.94 -3.92 -3.94
C MET A 184 30.96 -2.80 -4.22
N ILE A 185 31.87 -2.54 -3.30
CA ILE A 185 32.95 -1.57 -3.49
C ILE A 185 33.83 -1.98 -4.68
N ASP A 186 34.20 -3.26 -4.79
CA ASP A 186 34.94 -3.79 -5.93
C ASP A 186 34.15 -3.60 -7.24
N LEU A 187 32.87 -3.96 -7.27
CA LEU A 187 31.99 -3.69 -8.41
C LEU A 187 32.02 -2.21 -8.83
N TRP A 188 31.90 -1.29 -7.88
CA TRP A 188 31.95 0.14 -8.15
C TRP A 188 33.32 0.61 -8.63
N TYR A 189 34.43 0.06 -8.14
CA TYR A 189 35.76 0.33 -8.70
C TYR A 189 35.85 -0.06 -10.17
N PHE A 190 35.32 -1.23 -10.55
CA PHE A 190 35.27 -1.66 -11.95
C PHE A 190 34.35 -0.76 -12.80
N LYS A 191 33.13 -0.47 -12.32
CA LYS A 191 32.20 0.46 -13.00
C LYS A 191 32.85 1.83 -13.21
N CYS A 192 33.45 2.42 -12.19
CA CYS A 192 34.16 3.70 -12.26
C CYS A 192 35.29 3.70 -13.29
N ARG A 193 36.09 2.62 -13.34
CA ARG A 193 37.20 2.48 -14.30
C ARG A 193 36.70 2.44 -15.74
N ILE A 194 35.58 1.77 -15.99
CA ILE A 194 34.95 1.67 -17.31
C ILE A 194 34.28 3.00 -17.69
N ALA A 195 33.57 3.62 -16.74
CA ALA A 195 32.79 4.84 -16.96
C ALA A 195 33.65 6.10 -17.20
N LYS A 196 34.91 6.11 -16.74
CA LYS A 196 35.87 7.22 -16.95
C LYS A 196 35.30 8.61 -16.59
N GLY A 197 34.61 8.69 -15.46
CA GLY A 197 34.00 9.94 -14.96
C GLY A 197 32.54 10.17 -15.38
N ARG A 198 31.95 9.29 -16.21
CA ARG A 198 30.50 9.29 -16.46
C ARG A 198 29.74 8.73 -15.25
N PRO A 199 28.53 9.24 -14.95
CA PRO A 199 27.70 8.71 -13.87
C PRO A 199 27.17 7.31 -14.22
N PHE A 200 26.71 6.57 -13.21
CA PHE A 200 25.98 5.30 -13.36
C PHE A 200 24.98 5.15 -12.20
N GLN A 201 23.97 4.30 -12.37
CA GLN A 201 22.98 4.04 -11.32
C GLN A 201 23.55 3.14 -10.23
N ALA A 202 23.42 3.58 -8.98
CA ALA A 202 23.95 2.89 -7.79
C ALA A 202 22.85 2.36 -6.86
N ASN A 203 21.60 2.79 -7.06
CA ASN A 203 20.45 2.37 -6.25
C ASN A 203 20.22 0.85 -6.31
N GLU A 204 20.31 0.26 -7.49
CA GLU A 204 20.12 -1.19 -7.67
C GLU A 204 21.23 -1.98 -6.98
N ASP A 205 22.50 -1.57 -7.13
CA ASP A 205 23.62 -2.21 -6.44
C ASP A 205 23.43 -2.17 -4.91
N ILE A 206 22.94 -1.05 -4.36
CA ILE A 206 22.65 -0.90 -2.93
C ILE A 206 21.50 -1.84 -2.50
N ASN A 207 20.44 -1.94 -3.30
CA ASN A 207 19.33 -2.85 -3.01
C ASN A 207 19.79 -4.32 -3.05
N HIS A 208 20.60 -4.69 -4.04
CA HIS A 208 21.15 -6.03 -4.22
C HIS A 208 22.07 -6.43 -3.07
N VAL A 209 23.02 -5.57 -2.70
CA VAL A 209 23.93 -5.88 -1.58
C VAL A 209 23.16 -5.98 -0.25
N SER A 210 22.12 -5.18 -0.08
CA SER A 210 21.29 -5.20 1.13
C SER A 210 20.50 -6.51 1.23
N LEU A 211 19.91 -6.95 0.12
CA LEU A 211 19.21 -8.23 0.05
C LEU A 211 20.18 -9.40 0.28
N ASP A 212 21.33 -9.41 -0.40
CA ASP A 212 22.36 -10.44 -0.23
C ASP A 212 22.85 -10.53 1.22
N ALA A 213 23.05 -9.39 1.88
CA ALA A 213 23.47 -9.35 3.28
C ALA A 213 22.40 -9.94 4.20
N VAL A 214 21.13 -9.58 4.01
CA VAL A 214 20.00 -10.13 4.78
C VAL A 214 19.89 -11.64 4.59
N LEU A 215 19.88 -12.09 3.34
CA LEU A 215 19.78 -13.53 3.04
C LEU A 215 20.96 -14.31 3.62
N ALA A 216 22.17 -13.78 3.55
CA ALA A 216 23.35 -14.44 4.09
C ALA A 216 23.33 -14.56 5.63
N PHE A 217 22.95 -13.52 6.39
CA PHE A 217 22.86 -13.71 7.85
C PHE A 217 21.59 -14.46 8.28
N THR A 218 20.58 -14.58 7.42
CA THR A 218 19.36 -15.36 7.68
C THR A 218 19.56 -16.85 7.41
N TYR A 219 20.21 -17.22 6.30
CA TYR A 219 20.37 -18.61 5.87
C TYR A 219 21.77 -19.18 6.09
N GLY A 220 22.75 -18.34 6.41
CA GLY A 220 24.16 -18.70 6.62
C GLY A 220 25.09 -18.09 5.59
N GLU A 221 26.38 -17.99 5.94
CA GLU A 221 27.42 -17.42 5.08
C GLU A 221 27.53 -18.15 3.73
N ASP A 222 27.28 -19.47 3.74
CA ASP A 222 27.28 -20.36 2.57
C ASP A 222 26.02 -20.25 1.70
N PHE A 223 25.14 -19.26 1.94
CA PHE A 223 24.00 -19.04 1.07
C PHE A 223 24.50 -18.62 -0.33
N GLU A 224 24.34 -19.52 -1.30
CA GLU A 224 24.94 -19.40 -2.63
C GLU A 224 24.22 -18.37 -3.53
N HIS A 225 22.94 -18.14 -3.26
CA HIS A 225 22.10 -17.28 -4.09
C HIS A 225 22.27 -15.81 -3.71
N GLY A 226 22.56 -14.96 -4.69
CA GLY A 226 22.69 -13.52 -4.48
C GLY A 226 22.87 -12.78 -5.80
N MET A 227 22.84 -11.45 -5.74
CA MET A 227 22.79 -10.56 -6.91
C MET A 227 24.11 -9.83 -7.16
N THR A 228 24.81 -9.47 -6.08
CA THR A 228 26.01 -8.63 -6.15
C THR A 228 27.15 -9.35 -6.86
N LYS A 229 27.32 -10.65 -6.59
CA LYS A 229 28.38 -11.47 -7.21
C LYS A 229 28.14 -11.70 -8.71
N PRO A 230 26.96 -12.13 -9.18
CA PRO A 230 26.66 -12.18 -10.61
C PRO A 230 26.86 -10.84 -11.33
N ASN A 231 26.44 -9.72 -10.72
CA ASN A 231 26.66 -8.38 -11.30
C ASN A 231 28.14 -8.03 -11.40
N PHE A 232 28.91 -8.35 -10.36
CA PHE A 232 30.37 -8.21 -10.38
C PHE A 232 31.02 -9.02 -11.50
N GLU A 233 30.64 -10.28 -11.67
CA GLU A 233 31.17 -11.15 -12.72
C GLU A 233 30.77 -10.68 -14.13
N ALA A 234 29.54 -10.19 -14.30
CA ALA A 234 29.07 -9.61 -15.56
C ALA A 234 29.89 -8.38 -15.97
N VAL A 235 30.12 -7.44 -15.05
CA VAL A 235 30.92 -6.23 -15.34
C VAL A 235 32.40 -6.59 -15.54
N LYS A 236 32.94 -7.53 -14.76
CA LYS A 236 34.34 -7.95 -14.87
C LYS A 236 34.64 -8.71 -16.16
N SER A 237 33.66 -9.43 -16.72
CA SER A 237 33.81 -10.21 -17.94
C SER A 237 33.76 -9.38 -19.24
N LEU A 238 33.46 -8.08 -19.14
CA LEU A 238 33.42 -7.17 -20.28
C LEU A 238 34.78 -7.09 -20.99
N ASP A 239 34.78 -7.35 -22.31
CA ASP A 239 35.95 -7.20 -23.15
C ASP A 239 36.10 -5.75 -23.66
N SER A 240 37.21 -5.46 -24.36
CA SER A 240 37.46 -4.12 -24.89
C SER A 240 36.40 -3.64 -25.90
N LYS A 241 35.78 -4.56 -26.65
CA LYS A 241 34.76 -4.22 -27.64
C LYS A 241 33.43 -3.88 -26.97
N ASP A 242 33.08 -4.57 -25.90
CA ASP A 242 31.86 -4.31 -25.15
C ASP A 242 31.98 -3.00 -24.36
N ILE A 243 33.16 -2.71 -23.81
CA ILE A 243 33.45 -1.40 -23.21
C ILE A 243 33.33 -0.27 -24.24
N GLU A 244 33.82 -0.46 -25.47
CA GLU A 244 33.66 0.52 -26.56
C GLU A 244 32.19 0.74 -26.92
N LYS A 245 31.36 -0.31 -26.95
CA LYS A 245 29.91 -0.18 -27.18
C LYS A 245 29.21 0.61 -26.08
N LEU A 246 29.55 0.38 -24.81
CA LEU A 246 29.02 1.14 -23.67
C LEU A 246 29.43 2.63 -23.72
N GLY A 247 30.58 2.91 -24.34
CA GLY A 247 31.12 4.25 -24.54
C GLY A 247 30.53 5.04 -25.72
N ILE A 248 29.61 4.48 -26.51
CA ILE A 248 29.07 5.15 -27.72
C ILE A 248 28.28 6.43 -27.38
N CYS A 249 27.70 6.52 -26.18
CA CYS A 249 26.94 7.70 -25.78
C CYS A 249 27.86 8.92 -25.60
N THR A 250 27.60 9.97 -26.38
CA THR A 250 28.43 11.18 -26.46
C THR A 250 28.17 12.18 -25.33
N ASP A 251 27.03 12.08 -24.64
CA ASP A 251 26.70 12.96 -23.51
C ASP A 251 27.35 12.46 -22.21
N PRO A 252 28.26 13.25 -21.59
CA PRO A 252 28.93 12.86 -20.35
C PRO A 252 27.98 12.78 -19.14
N ASN A 253 26.78 13.37 -19.20
CA ASN A 253 25.83 13.38 -18.10
C ASN A 253 24.84 12.21 -18.14
N ILE A 254 24.77 11.47 -19.25
CA ILE A 254 23.88 10.32 -19.35
C ILE A 254 24.51 9.14 -18.58
N PRO A 255 23.79 8.56 -17.60
CA PRO A 255 24.26 7.40 -16.86
C PRO A 255 24.68 6.26 -17.79
N MET A 256 25.83 5.66 -17.52
CA MET A 256 26.26 4.45 -18.18
C MET A 256 25.49 3.26 -17.60
N GLU A 257 24.85 2.51 -18.49
CA GLU A 257 24.18 1.25 -18.14
C GLU A 257 25.20 0.12 -18.19
N PHE A 258 25.25 -0.68 -17.13
CA PHE A 258 26.15 -1.84 -17.04
C PHE A 258 25.34 -3.12 -17.21
N PRO A 259 25.95 -4.21 -17.73
CA PRO A 259 25.28 -5.49 -17.76
C PRO A 259 25.02 -6.00 -16.35
N GLU A 260 23.85 -6.59 -16.16
CA GLU A 260 23.50 -7.31 -14.93
C GLU A 260 23.77 -8.81 -15.10
N GLY A 261 24.09 -9.45 -13.97
CA GLY A 261 24.21 -10.90 -13.93
C GLY A 261 22.85 -11.57 -14.02
N LYS A 262 22.84 -12.84 -14.44
CA LYS A 262 21.60 -13.62 -14.44
C LYS A 262 21.10 -13.78 -13.00
N LEU A 263 19.85 -13.38 -12.76
CA LEU A 263 19.22 -13.56 -11.45
C LEU A 263 18.91 -15.03 -11.20
N ASP A 264 19.21 -15.48 -9.97
CA ASP A 264 18.80 -16.79 -9.50
C ASP A 264 17.29 -16.84 -9.28
N GLU A 265 16.65 -17.96 -9.61
CA GLU A 265 15.20 -18.15 -9.48
C GLU A 265 14.70 -17.90 -8.04
N VAL A 266 15.50 -18.25 -7.03
CA VAL A 266 15.17 -18.04 -5.61
C VAL A 266 15.13 -16.55 -5.28
N ILE A 267 16.06 -15.77 -5.82
CA ILE A 267 16.12 -14.33 -5.57
C ILE A 267 15.01 -13.62 -6.33
N GLN A 268 14.77 -13.98 -7.59
CA GLN A 268 13.66 -13.43 -8.38
C GLN A 268 12.32 -13.67 -7.66
N ALA A 269 12.05 -14.90 -7.21
CA ALA A 269 10.83 -15.20 -6.49
C ALA A 269 10.69 -14.37 -5.19
N THR A 270 11.80 -14.11 -4.49
CA THR A 270 11.79 -13.28 -3.28
C THR A 270 11.45 -11.83 -3.61
N VAL A 271 12.06 -11.26 -4.67
CA VAL A 271 11.79 -9.90 -5.13
C VAL A 271 10.33 -9.77 -5.58
N ASP A 272 9.86 -10.68 -6.43
CA ASP A 272 8.48 -10.69 -6.94
C ASP A 272 7.46 -10.72 -5.80
N LEU A 273 7.68 -11.58 -4.80
CA LEU A 273 6.81 -11.66 -3.62
C LEU A 273 6.79 -10.34 -2.84
N THR A 274 7.93 -9.66 -2.70
CA THR A 274 7.97 -8.36 -2.01
C THR A 274 7.31 -7.22 -2.80
N GLU A 275 7.39 -7.25 -4.13
CA GLU A 275 6.73 -6.27 -4.99
C GLU A 275 5.19 -6.33 -4.84
N THR A 276 4.62 -7.52 -4.69
CA THR A 276 3.17 -7.66 -4.48
C THR A 276 2.66 -6.93 -3.24
N VAL A 277 3.47 -6.86 -2.17
CA VAL A 277 3.13 -6.11 -0.96
C VAL A 277 3.15 -4.61 -1.24
N GLY A 278 4.14 -4.13 -1.99
CA GLY A 278 4.24 -2.73 -2.41
C GLY A 278 3.06 -2.29 -3.27
N GLU A 279 2.57 -3.14 -4.17
CA GLU A 279 1.41 -2.84 -5.00
C GLU A 279 0.10 -2.74 -4.20
N ILE A 280 -0.02 -3.45 -3.09
CA ILE A 280 -1.21 -3.41 -2.22
C ILE A 280 -1.11 -2.21 -1.26
N GLN A 281 0.11 -1.87 -0.81
CA GLN A 281 0.33 -0.80 0.15
C GLN A 281 -0.12 0.56 -0.40
N GLY A 282 -1.04 1.20 0.32
CA GLY A 282 -1.54 2.55 -0.03
C GLY A 282 -2.69 2.56 -1.03
N LYS A 283 -3.17 1.41 -1.50
CA LYS A 283 -4.43 1.34 -2.26
C LYS A 283 -5.61 1.53 -1.29
N PRO A 284 -6.56 2.43 -1.59
CA PRO A 284 -7.73 2.69 -0.74
C PRO A 284 -8.77 1.56 -0.78
N ILE A 285 -8.61 0.61 -1.71
CA ILE A 285 -9.51 -0.53 -1.90
C ILE A 285 -8.63 -1.79 -1.86
N PRO A 286 -8.97 -2.81 -1.05
CA PRO A 286 -8.28 -4.10 -1.10
C PRO A 286 -8.44 -4.70 -2.51
N ALA A 287 -7.33 -5.21 -3.06
CA ALA A 287 -7.33 -5.93 -4.33
C ALA A 287 -8.16 -7.22 -4.24
#